data_AF-A0AAW2F2D1-F1
#
_entry.id   AF-A0AAW2F2D1-F1
#
_cell.length_a   1.000
_cell.length_b   1.000
_cell.length_c   1.000
_cell.angle_alpha   90.00
_cell.angle_beta   90.00
_cell.angle_gamma   90.00
#
_symmetry.space_group_name_H-M   'P 1'
#
loop_
_entity.id
_entity.type
_entity.pdbx_description
1 polymer ?
#
loop_
_entity_poly.entity_id
_entity_poly.type
_entity_poly.pdbx_seq_one_letter_code
_entity_poly.pdbx_strand_id
1 'polypeptide(L)'
;MPFPEVTNGHDSSPAVKQVINDVPQTNAKHARHTYTFETLQESAQYLLDRVKIRPKIGIICGSGMGSLAESLMDKQYFPYEEIPHFPVSTVKGHTGQMVFGYLQGVPVMCMQGRFHYYEGYPLWKCSMPVRVMKLIGVTHLIATNAAGGLNPTYKVGDIMIMKDHVNMMGFAGNNPLQGPNDDRFGPRFPPMNKAYNALLRKIGRQVAEEMGISDIVHEGVYTCLGGPNFETVAELKMLRMVGVDAVGTLVIF
;
A
#
# COMPACT_ATOMS: atom_id res chain seq x y z
N MET A 1 -30.30 -42.61 -12.47
CA MET A 1 -29.04 -43.20 -12.96
C MET A 1 -27.91 -42.62 -12.13
N PRO A 2 -27.20 -43.41 -11.29
CA PRO A 2 -26.07 -42.90 -10.53
C PRO A 2 -24.76 -42.98 -11.36
N PHE A 3 -23.89 -41.99 -11.19
CA PHE A 3 -22.55 -41.93 -11.80
C PHE A 3 -21.59 -42.91 -11.10
N PRO A 4 -20.60 -43.49 -11.81
CA PRO A 4 -19.65 -44.44 -11.21
C PRO A 4 -18.54 -43.73 -10.41
N GLU A 5 -18.10 -44.38 -9.33
CA GLU A 5 -16.96 -43.99 -8.49
C GLU A 5 -15.64 -44.02 -9.28
N VAL A 6 -14.85 -42.96 -9.15
CA VAL A 6 -13.46 -42.92 -9.65
C VAL A 6 -12.53 -43.23 -8.49
N THR A 7 -11.89 -44.40 -8.54
CA THR A 7 -10.82 -44.78 -7.61
C THR A 7 -9.55 -44.00 -7.93
N ASN A 8 -9.04 -43.24 -6.95
CA ASN A 8 -7.71 -42.61 -7.03
C ASN A 8 -6.63 -43.68 -6.97
N GLY A 9 -6.03 -44.01 -8.11
CA GLY A 9 -4.84 -44.86 -8.22
C GLY A 9 -3.59 -44.13 -7.76
N HIS A 10 -3.29 -44.18 -6.46
CA HIS A 10 -1.93 -43.97 -5.98
C HIS A 10 -1.14 -45.26 -6.15
N ASP A 11 -0.62 -45.47 -7.35
CA ASP A 11 0.36 -46.53 -7.61
C ASP A 11 1.76 -46.05 -7.21
N SER A 12 2.30 -46.65 -6.17
CA SER A 12 3.64 -46.41 -5.64
C SER A 12 4.69 -47.05 -6.56
N SER A 13 5.16 -46.31 -7.57
CA SER A 13 6.30 -46.73 -8.39
C SER A 13 7.64 -46.38 -7.71
N PRO A 14 8.59 -47.34 -7.58
CA PRO A 14 9.87 -47.13 -6.89
C PRO A 14 10.83 -46.18 -7.64
N ALA A 15 10.51 -45.77 -8.87
CA ALA A 15 11.33 -44.85 -9.66
C ALA A 15 11.27 -43.38 -9.21
N VAL A 16 10.27 -42.99 -8.40
CA VAL A 16 10.13 -41.59 -7.92
C VAL A 16 11.07 -41.28 -6.74
N LYS A 17 11.58 -42.30 -6.03
CA LYS A 17 12.45 -42.10 -4.86
C LYS A 17 13.88 -41.71 -5.19
N GLN A 18 14.33 -41.87 -6.44
CA GLN A 18 15.74 -41.69 -6.80
C GLN A 18 16.06 -40.29 -7.37
N VAL A 19 15.04 -39.49 -7.72
CA VAL A 19 15.22 -38.12 -8.26
C VAL A 19 15.20 -37.05 -7.14
N ILE A 20 14.83 -37.43 -5.91
CA ILE A 20 14.68 -36.48 -4.78
C ILE A 20 16.02 -36.21 -4.07
N ASN A 21 17.05 -37.03 -4.30
CA ASN A 21 18.32 -36.96 -3.57
C ASN A 21 19.42 -36.14 -4.25
N ASP A 22 19.21 -35.66 -5.49
CA ASP A 22 20.21 -34.89 -6.26
C ASP A 22 19.82 -33.43 -6.48
N VAL A 23 18.94 -32.86 -5.64
CA VAL A 23 18.78 -31.40 -5.57
C VAL A 23 19.94 -30.86 -4.72
N PRO A 24 20.84 -30.03 -5.28
CA PRO A 24 21.90 -29.42 -4.50
C PRO A 24 21.25 -28.64 -3.35
N GLN A 25 21.61 -28.95 -2.11
CA GLN A 25 21.29 -28.11 -0.96
C GLN A 25 21.97 -26.76 -1.19
N THR A 26 21.24 -25.84 -1.79
CA THR A 26 21.70 -24.47 -1.98
C THR A 26 21.88 -23.87 -0.60
N ASN A 27 23.13 -23.53 -0.31
CA ASN A 27 23.58 -22.89 0.92
C ASN A 27 22.55 -21.88 1.43
N ALA A 28 22.14 -22.03 2.69
CA ALA A 28 21.25 -21.16 3.45
C ALA A 28 21.87 -19.78 3.75
N LYS A 29 22.41 -19.09 2.73
CA LYS A 29 22.99 -17.74 2.77
C LYS A 29 22.17 -16.70 2.00
N HIS A 30 20.93 -17.01 1.60
CA HIS A 30 20.02 -16.05 0.94
C HIS A 30 18.82 -15.63 1.78
N ALA A 31 18.81 -15.94 3.09
CA ALA A 31 17.74 -15.58 3.99
C ALA A 31 18.10 -14.31 4.79
N ARG A 32 17.73 -13.12 4.29
CA ARG A 32 17.46 -11.86 5.03
C ARG A 32 17.24 -10.73 4.02
N HIS A 33 16.07 -10.66 3.40
CA HIS A 33 15.76 -9.57 2.44
C HIS A 33 14.47 -8.83 2.83
N THR A 34 14.07 -8.86 4.10
CA THR A 34 12.90 -8.13 4.60
C THR A 34 13.23 -7.47 5.92
N TYR A 35 12.55 -6.38 6.25
CA TYR A 35 12.65 -5.74 7.56
C TYR A 35 12.11 -6.66 8.66
N THR A 36 12.86 -6.83 9.76
CA THR A 36 12.34 -7.48 10.97
C THR A 36 11.52 -6.49 11.78
N PHE A 37 10.71 -6.98 12.72
CA PHE A 37 9.99 -6.12 13.65
C PHE A 37 10.93 -5.17 14.40
N GLU A 38 12.08 -5.67 14.86
CA GLU A 38 13.06 -4.91 15.63
C GLU A 38 13.63 -3.77 14.79
N THR A 39 13.97 -4.02 13.52
CA THR A 39 14.40 -2.98 12.58
C THR A 39 13.35 -1.87 12.41
N LEU A 40 12.06 -2.24 12.33
CA LEU A 40 10.97 -1.27 12.23
C LEU A 40 10.72 -0.52 13.54
N GLN A 41 10.92 -1.20 14.67
CA GLN A 41 10.81 -0.62 16.01
C GLN A 41 11.89 0.43 16.25
N GLU A 42 13.11 0.22 15.73
CA GLU A 42 14.19 1.22 15.77
C GLU A 42 13.80 2.52 15.04
N SER A 43 13.23 2.42 13.83
CA SER A 43 12.73 3.60 13.09
C SER A 43 11.61 4.31 13.86
N ALA A 44 10.69 3.55 14.46
CA ALA A 44 9.59 4.12 15.25
C ALA A 44 10.12 4.81 16.53
N GLN A 45 11.06 4.19 17.23
CA GLN A 45 11.65 4.74 18.46
C GLN A 45 12.46 6.01 18.17
N TYR A 46 13.24 6.01 17.08
CA TYR A 46 13.97 7.19 16.60
C TYR A 46 13.06 8.42 16.52
N LEU A 47 11.86 8.25 15.94
CA LEU A 47 10.85 9.29 15.81
C LEU A 47 10.23 9.64 17.18
N LEU A 48 9.79 8.64 17.94
CA LEU A 48 9.12 8.83 19.24
C LEU A 48 9.97 9.56 20.29
N ASP A 49 11.30 9.39 20.23
CA ASP A 49 12.27 10.08 21.10
C ASP A 49 12.44 11.56 20.75
N ARG A 50 12.17 11.94 19.49
CA ARG A 50 12.42 13.29 18.96
C ARG A 50 11.17 14.13 18.82
N VAL A 51 9.99 13.51 18.73
CA VAL A 51 8.71 14.22 18.64
C VAL A 51 7.84 13.91 19.86
N LYS A 52 7.14 14.90 20.41
CA LYS A 52 6.17 14.71 21.51
C LYS A 52 4.74 14.40 21.01
N ILE A 53 4.43 14.76 19.77
CA ILE A 53 3.13 14.51 19.14
C ILE A 53 2.88 13.00 19.05
N ARG A 54 1.67 12.56 19.39
CA ARG A 54 1.26 11.14 19.38
C ARG A 54 0.06 10.97 18.45
N PRO A 55 0.28 10.87 17.13
CA PRO A 55 -0.79 10.87 16.14
C PRO A 55 -1.58 9.56 16.17
N LYS A 56 -2.88 9.65 15.87
CA LYS A 56 -3.73 8.48 15.60
C LYS A 56 -4.04 8.29 14.12
N ILE A 57 -3.75 9.31 13.31
CA ILE A 57 -3.98 9.34 11.88
C ILE A 57 -2.62 9.50 11.16
N GLY A 58 -2.34 8.57 10.27
CA GLY A 58 -1.25 8.65 9.30
C GLY A 58 -1.80 9.06 7.94
N ILE A 59 -1.09 9.93 7.24
CA ILE A 59 -1.45 10.41 5.90
C ILE A 59 -0.30 10.13 4.96
N ILE A 60 -0.56 9.57 3.77
CA ILE A 60 0.44 9.39 2.71
C ILE A 60 0.11 10.34 1.56
N CYS A 61 0.89 11.42 1.42
CA CYS A 61 0.58 12.52 0.52
C CYS A 61 0.97 12.21 -0.93
N GLY A 62 -0.03 12.06 -1.80
CA GLY A 62 -0.03 11.87 -3.26
C GLY A 62 0.96 12.73 -4.05
N SER A 63 1.28 12.34 -5.29
CA SER A 63 1.82 13.30 -6.25
C SER A 63 0.88 14.50 -6.34
N GLY A 64 1.42 15.71 -6.19
CA GLY A 64 0.61 16.96 -6.12
C GLY A 64 -0.05 17.25 -4.77
N MET A 65 0.00 16.35 -3.79
CA MET A 65 -0.63 16.52 -2.48
C MET A 65 0.36 16.85 -1.36
N GLY A 66 1.61 17.17 -1.71
CA GLY A 66 2.64 17.53 -0.73
C GLY A 66 2.30 18.77 0.10
N SER A 67 1.49 19.69 -0.45
CA SER A 67 1.00 20.89 0.24
C SER A 67 0.15 20.59 1.48
N LEU A 68 -0.44 19.40 1.59
CA LEU A 68 -1.18 18.98 2.78
C LEU A 68 -0.26 18.84 4.01
N ALA A 69 0.98 18.38 3.81
CA ALA A 69 1.95 18.36 4.91
C ALA A 69 2.36 19.79 5.30
N GLU A 70 2.32 20.73 4.35
CA GLU A 70 2.64 22.13 4.62
C GLU A 70 1.52 22.91 5.31
N SER A 71 0.28 22.44 5.29
CA SER A 71 -0.83 23.10 6.00
C SER A 71 -0.91 22.73 7.48
N LEU A 72 -0.09 21.80 7.96
CA LEU A 72 -0.07 21.43 9.38
C LEU A 72 0.48 22.57 10.25
N MET A 73 -0.05 22.68 11.46
CA MET A 73 0.44 23.56 12.52
C MET A 73 1.48 22.84 13.39
N ASP A 74 2.40 23.60 14.01
CA ASP A 74 3.47 23.11 14.91
C ASP A 74 4.26 21.93 14.32
N LYS A 75 4.67 22.09 13.06
CA LYS A 75 5.31 21.05 12.26
C LYS A 75 6.70 20.67 12.77
N GLN A 76 6.97 19.37 12.80
CA GLN A 76 8.31 18.80 12.95
C GLN A 76 8.59 17.89 11.76
N TYR A 77 9.71 18.13 11.10
CA TYR A 77 10.11 17.45 9.88
C TYR A 77 11.24 16.47 10.18
N PHE A 78 11.16 15.27 9.60
CA PHE A 78 12.18 14.24 9.69
C PHE A 78 12.49 13.74 8.28
N PRO A 79 13.61 14.19 7.67
CA PRO A 79 14.06 13.66 6.38
C PRO A 79 14.18 12.14 6.41
N TYR A 80 13.77 11.46 5.35
CA TYR A 80 13.79 10.00 5.30
C TYR A 80 15.22 9.44 5.45
N GLU A 81 16.22 10.19 4.99
CA GLU A 81 17.64 9.85 5.08
C GLU A 81 18.15 9.79 6.52
N GLU A 82 17.52 10.52 7.44
CA GLU A 82 17.89 10.54 8.85
C GLU A 82 17.19 9.46 9.67
N ILE A 83 16.05 8.95 9.18
CA ILE A 83 15.29 7.91 9.88
C ILE A 83 15.97 6.57 9.61
N PRO A 84 16.38 5.81 10.65
CA PRO A 84 17.02 4.51 10.47
C PRO A 84 16.21 3.61 9.55
N HIS A 85 16.89 2.96 8.60
CA HIS A 85 16.34 1.95 7.69
C HIS A 85 15.32 2.46 6.65
N PHE A 86 14.97 3.75 6.65
CA PHE A 86 14.01 4.30 5.69
C PHE A 86 14.53 4.26 4.25
N PRO A 87 13.65 4.05 3.26
CA PRO A 87 14.00 4.26 1.86
C PRO A 87 14.16 5.75 1.55
N VAL A 88 14.85 6.06 0.45
CA VAL A 88 15.00 7.42 -0.07
C VAL A 88 14.10 7.60 -1.29
N SER A 89 13.38 8.72 -1.37
CA SER A 89 12.52 9.00 -2.52
C SER A 89 13.35 9.58 -3.67
N THR A 90 13.29 9.00 -4.87
CA THR A 90 14.06 9.53 -6.03
C THR A 90 13.19 10.27 -7.05
N VAL A 91 11.86 10.22 -6.89
CA VAL A 91 10.90 10.87 -7.77
C VAL A 91 10.86 12.39 -7.55
N LYS A 92 10.92 13.16 -8.65
CA LYS A 92 10.76 14.62 -8.63
C LYS A 92 9.42 15.02 -8.03
N GLY A 93 9.42 16.00 -7.12
CA GLY A 93 8.22 16.49 -6.44
C GLY A 93 7.89 15.76 -5.14
N HIS A 94 8.68 14.76 -4.76
CA HIS A 94 8.64 14.17 -3.43
C HIS A 94 9.75 14.76 -2.56
N THR A 95 9.39 15.55 -1.54
CA THR A 95 10.36 16.15 -0.62
C THR A 95 11.16 15.09 0.15
N GLY A 96 10.52 13.95 0.47
CA GLY A 96 11.21 12.83 1.11
C GLY A 96 11.31 12.98 2.63
N GLN A 97 10.21 13.31 3.31
CA GLN A 97 10.22 13.52 4.76
C GLN A 97 8.93 13.09 5.46
N MET A 98 9.08 12.66 6.71
CA MET A 98 7.98 12.42 7.63
C MET A 98 7.69 13.72 8.39
N VAL A 99 6.43 14.15 8.40
CA VAL A 99 6.01 15.41 9.04
C VAL A 99 5.02 15.12 10.13
N PHE A 100 5.30 15.55 11.35
CA PHE A 100 4.36 15.52 12.47
C PHE A 100 3.79 16.92 12.67
N GLY A 101 2.52 17.03 13.02
CA GLY A 101 1.90 18.32 13.29
C GLY A 101 0.42 18.19 13.64
N TYR A 102 -0.29 19.31 13.61
CA TYR A 102 -1.72 19.36 13.84
C TYR A 102 -2.47 19.82 12.60
N LEU A 103 -3.45 19.03 12.16
CA LEU A 103 -4.41 19.42 11.12
C LEU A 103 -5.72 19.80 11.81
N GLN A 104 -6.10 21.07 11.80
CA GLN A 104 -7.30 21.57 12.50
C GLN A 104 -7.35 21.12 13.97
N GLY A 105 -6.21 21.19 14.67
CA GLY A 105 -6.07 20.76 16.08
C GLY A 105 -5.94 19.25 16.30
N VAL A 106 -6.05 18.42 15.25
CA VAL A 106 -5.91 16.97 15.35
C VAL A 106 -4.46 16.55 15.10
N PRO A 107 -3.80 15.79 16.01
CA PRO A 107 -2.43 15.33 15.80
C PRO A 107 -2.36 14.28 14.69
N VAL A 108 -1.53 14.56 13.69
CA VAL A 108 -1.32 13.69 12.52
C VAL A 108 0.17 13.49 12.23
N MET A 109 0.48 12.43 11.49
CA MET A 109 1.77 12.29 10.81
C MET A 109 1.56 12.09 9.30
N CYS A 110 2.37 12.76 8.49
CA CYS A 110 2.26 12.78 7.04
C CYS A 110 3.56 12.31 6.41
N MET A 111 3.47 11.40 5.44
CA MET A 111 4.54 11.13 4.50
C MET A 111 4.47 12.14 3.35
N GLN A 112 5.42 13.08 3.30
CA GLN A 112 5.54 14.05 2.22
C GLN A 112 6.48 13.50 1.15
N GLY A 113 5.90 12.74 0.24
CA GLY A 113 6.61 11.86 -0.69
C GLY A 113 6.48 10.41 -0.26
N ARG A 114 6.40 9.51 -1.25
CA ARG A 114 6.24 8.07 -1.08
C ARG A 114 7.28 7.33 -1.93
N PHE A 115 7.35 6.01 -1.76
CA PHE A 115 8.27 5.14 -2.50
C PHE A 115 7.48 4.24 -3.44
N HIS A 116 7.87 4.20 -4.71
CA HIS A 116 7.20 3.42 -5.74
C HIS A 116 8.00 2.21 -6.18
N TYR A 117 7.25 1.19 -6.63
CA TYR A 117 7.83 -0.04 -7.12
C TYR A 117 8.71 0.19 -8.37
N TYR A 118 8.29 1.08 -9.26
CA TYR A 118 9.07 1.43 -10.46
C TYR A 118 10.40 2.15 -10.16
N GLU A 119 10.62 2.64 -8.92
CA GLU A 119 11.93 3.17 -8.48
C GLU A 119 12.94 2.04 -8.22
N GLY A 120 12.52 0.77 -8.34
CA GLY A 120 13.33 -0.42 -8.06
C GLY A 120 13.18 -0.94 -6.63
N TYR A 121 12.28 -0.35 -5.83
CA TYR A 121 12.00 -0.84 -4.49
C TYR A 121 11.02 -2.01 -4.50
N PRO A 122 11.28 -3.08 -3.74
CA PRO A 122 10.30 -4.14 -3.53
C PRO A 122 9.10 -3.63 -2.70
N LEU A 123 7.92 -4.21 -2.88
CA LEU A 123 6.68 -3.73 -2.25
C LEU A 123 6.72 -3.71 -0.71
N TRP A 124 7.43 -4.66 -0.08
CA TRP A 124 7.62 -4.65 1.38
C TRP A 124 8.43 -3.42 1.85
N LYS A 125 9.29 -2.86 0.99
CA LYS A 125 10.06 -1.64 1.27
C LYS A 125 9.21 -0.40 1.05
N CYS A 126 8.39 -0.38 0.00
CA CYS A 126 7.42 0.70 -0.24
C CYS A 126 6.37 0.82 0.89
N SER A 127 5.92 -0.31 1.43
CA SER A 127 4.91 -0.39 2.48
C SER A 127 5.46 -0.30 3.91
N MET A 128 6.78 -0.37 4.08
CA MET A 128 7.44 -0.33 5.39
C MET A 128 6.99 0.83 6.29
N PRO A 129 6.83 2.08 5.79
CA PRO A 129 6.41 3.20 6.63
C PRO A 129 5.05 2.99 7.31
N VAL A 130 4.15 2.20 6.72
CA VAL A 130 2.84 1.88 7.32
C VAL A 130 3.02 1.07 8.62
N ARG A 131 4.00 0.15 8.65
CA ARG A 131 4.33 -0.61 9.87
C ARG A 131 4.96 0.30 10.92
N VAL A 132 5.80 1.25 10.51
CA VAL A 132 6.38 2.26 11.42
C VAL A 132 5.28 3.15 12.01
N MET A 133 4.34 3.62 11.19
CA MET A 133 3.15 4.36 11.65
C MET A 133 2.36 3.55 12.70
N LYS A 134 2.15 2.25 12.44
CA LYS A 134 1.47 1.35 13.38
C LYS A 134 2.21 1.27 14.72
N LEU A 135 3.53 1.14 14.71
CA LEU A 135 4.36 1.08 15.94
C LEU A 135 4.38 2.40 16.72
N ILE A 136 4.26 3.54 16.03
CA ILE A 136 4.09 4.87 16.65
C ILE A 136 2.71 5.02 17.32
N GLY A 137 1.73 4.21 16.93
CA GLY A 137 0.38 4.19 17.50
C GLY A 137 -0.70 4.75 16.59
N VAL A 138 -0.42 4.90 15.28
CA VAL A 138 -1.43 5.21 14.26
C VAL A 138 -2.44 4.06 14.18
N THR A 139 -3.71 4.45 14.07
CA THR A 139 -4.85 3.53 13.98
C THR A 139 -5.66 3.71 12.69
N HIS A 140 -5.47 4.85 12.01
CA HIS A 140 -6.16 5.20 10.78
C HIS A 140 -5.15 5.66 9.74
N LEU A 141 -5.26 5.18 8.50
CA LEU A 141 -4.40 5.57 7.39
C LEU A 141 -5.25 6.23 6.29
N ILE A 142 -4.84 7.41 5.85
CA ILE A 142 -5.40 8.09 4.68
C ILE A 142 -4.31 8.11 3.61
N ALA A 143 -4.48 7.33 2.54
CA ALA A 143 -3.57 7.32 1.42
C ALA A 143 -4.17 8.11 0.25
N THR A 144 -3.44 9.10 -0.26
CA THR A 144 -3.84 9.84 -1.46
C THR A 144 -2.89 9.48 -2.61
N ASN A 145 -3.38 9.55 -3.85
CA ASN A 145 -2.57 9.34 -5.06
C ASN A 145 -3.20 10.11 -6.24
N ALA A 146 -2.40 10.31 -7.28
CA ALA A 146 -2.91 10.73 -8.58
C ALA A 146 -3.19 9.46 -9.41
N ALA A 147 -4.28 9.46 -10.17
CA ALA A 147 -4.73 8.33 -10.96
C ALA A 147 -5.26 8.77 -12.33
N GLY A 148 -5.13 7.90 -13.33
CA GLY A 148 -5.85 8.01 -14.59
C GLY A 148 -7.29 7.51 -14.42
N GLY A 149 -8.26 8.32 -14.83
CA GLY A 149 -9.68 7.94 -14.83
C GLY A 149 -10.02 7.00 -15.98
N LEU A 150 -10.55 5.82 -15.67
CA LEU A 150 -11.07 4.84 -16.64
C LEU A 150 -12.58 4.92 -16.79
N ASN A 151 -13.26 5.38 -15.75
CA ASN A 151 -14.69 5.65 -15.81
C ASN A 151 -14.94 6.89 -16.68
N PRO A 152 -15.69 6.77 -17.80
CA PRO A 152 -15.87 7.88 -18.75
C PRO A 152 -16.65 9.06 -18.18
N THR A 153 -17.29 8.92 -17.01
CA THR A 153 -17.98 10.03 -16.35
C THR A 153 -17.03 10.92 -15.56
N TYR A 154 -15.81 10.46 -15.26
CA TYR A 154 -14.82 11.21 -14.48
C TYR A 154 -14.14 12.25 -15.36
N LYS A 155 -13.77 13.37 -14.75
CA LYS A 155 -13.03 14.47 -15.35
C LYS A 155 -11.72 14.70 -14.61
N VAL A 156 -10.78 15.36 -15.29
CA VAL A 156 -9.53 15.81 -14.65
C VAL A 156 -9.88 16.77 -13.52
N GLY A 157 -9.35 16.49 -12.32
CA GLY A 157 -9.62 17.27 -11.11
C GLY A 157 -10.66 16.64 -10.17
N ASP A 158 -11.40 15.63 -10.64
CA ASP A 158 -12.33 14.89 -9.80
C ASP A 158 -11.60 14.10 -8.70
N ILE A 159 -12.29 13.88 -7.59
CA ILE A 159 -11.81 13.09 -6.45
C ILE A 159 -12.56 11.76 -6.43
N MET A 160 -11.85 10.64 -6.38
CA MET A 160 -12.46 9.33 -6.22
C MET A 160 -12.14 8.75 -4.84
N ILE A 161 -13.17 8.51 -4.04
CA ILE A 161 -13.08 7.71 -2.82
C ILE A 161 -12.96 6.24 -3.24
N MET A 162 -11.87 5.58 -2.84
CA MET A 162 -11.68 4.15 -3.13
C MET A 162 -12.65 3.32 -2.30
N LYS A 163 -13.56 2.59 -2.96
CA LYS A 163 -14.40 1.57 -2.29
C LYS A 163 -13.76 0.20 -2.29
N ASP A 164 -12.90 -0.09 -3.26
CA ASP A 164 -12.24 -1.37 -3.44
C ASP A 164 -10.99 -1.24 -4.32
N HIS A 165 -10.24 -2.32 -4.46
CA HIS A 165 -9.16 -2.42 -5.44
C HIS A 165 -9.08 -3.77 -6.14
N VAL A 166 -8.48 -3.76 -7.33
CA VAL A 166 -7.96 -4.96 -8.00
C VAL A 166 -6.44 -4.97 -7.87
N ASN A 167 -5.88 -5.97 -7.19
CA ASN A 167 -4.44 -6.06 -6.97
C ASN A 167 -3.75 -6.88 -8.07
N MET A 168 -3.56 -6.27 -9.25
CA MET A 168 -2.93 -6.93 -10.40
C MET A 168 -1.53 -7.46 -10.08
N MET A 169 -0.73 -6.72 -9.31
CA MET A 169 0.61 -7.16 -8.88
C MET A 169 0.53 -8.38 -7.96
N GLY A 170 -0.44 -8.37 -7.03
CA GLY A 170 -0.67 -9.46 -6.09
C GLY A 170 -1.11 -10.76 -6.78
N PHE A 171 -1.90 -10.70 -7.85
CA PHE A 171 -2.26 -11.89 -8.64
C PHE A 171 -1.04 -12.58 -9.26
N ALA A 172 0.01 -11.83 -9.60
CA ALA A 172 1.28 -12.36 -10.07
C ALA A 172 2.26 -12.76 -8.94
N GLY A 173 1.81 -12.73 -7.68
CA GLY A 173 2.61 -13.09 -6.50
C GLY A 173 3.50 -11.95 -5.96
N ASN A 174 3.49 -10.77 -6.58
CA ASN A 174 4.20 -9.60 -6.07
C ASN A 174 3.31 -8.87 -5.06
N ASN A 175 3.47 -9.21 -3.77
CA ASN A 175 2.65 -8.70 -2.67
C ASN A 175 3.55 -8.32 -1.48
N PRO A 176 3.29 -7.21 -0.76
CA PRO A 176 4.10 -6.79 0.39
C PRO A 176 4.11 -7.78 1.57
N LEU A 177 3.17 -8.73 1.61
CA LEU A 177 3.06 -9.78 2.63
C LEU A 177 3.75 -11.11 2.21
N GLN A 178 4.42 -11.14 1.06
CA GLN A 178 5.20 -12.31 0.64
C GLN A 178 6.35 -12.58 1.63
N GLY A 179 6.58 -13.86 1.94
CA GLY A 179 7.61 -14.31 2.90
C GLY A 179 7.03 -14.74 4.25
N PRO A 180 7.86 -14.87 5.30
CA PRO A 180 7.42 -15.21 6.66
C PRO A 180 6.44 -14.17 7.24
N ASN A 181 5.48 -14.62 8.05
CA ASN A 181 4.57 -13.74 8.79
C ASN A 181 5.12 -13.42 10.17
N ASP A 182 4.95 -12.19 10.63
CA ASP A 182 5.20 -11.80 12.02
C ASP A 182 3.85 -11.50 12.69
N ASP A 183 3.43 -12.38 13.59
CA ASP A 183 2.10 -12.34 14.22
C ASP A 183 1.88 -11.09 15.09
N ARG A 184 2.95 -10.33 15.41
CA ARG A 184 2.85 -9.03 16.10
C ARG A 184 2.19 -7.95 15.24
N PHE A 185 2.24 -8.06 13.91
CA PHE A 185 1.58 -7.11 13.02
C PHE A 185 0.16 -7.52 12.65
N GLY A 186 -0.09 -8.83 12.47
CA GLY A 186 -1.39 -9.33 12.06
C GLY A 186 -1.38 -10.80 11.62
N PRO A 187 -2.56 -11.31 11.22
CA PRO A 187 -2.73 -12.70 10.85
C PRO A 187 -2.02 -13.02 9.53
N ARG A 188 -1.66 -14.30 9.33
CA ARG A 188 -1.06 -14.79 8.09
C ARG A 188 -1.91 -14.54 6.84
N PHE A 189 -3.22 -14.64 6.97
CA PHE A 189 -4.18 -14.52 5.86
C PHE A 189 -5.21 -13.43 6.18
N PRO A 190 -4.88 -12.14 5.98
CA PRO A 190 -5.79 -11.05 6.26
C PRO A 190 -6.93 -11.00 5.22
N PRO A 191 -8.20 -10.87 5.65
CA PRO A 191 -9.31 -10.65 4.72
C PRO A 191 -9.31 -9.20 4.21
N MET A 192 -9.51 -9.00 2.91
CA MET A 192 -9.48 -7.68 2.27
C MET A 192 -10.87 -7.05 1.99
N ASN A 193 -11.96 -7.79 2.22
CA ASN A 193 -13.33 -7.36 1.95
C ASN A 193 -13.80 -6.10 2.72
N LYS A 194 -13.05 -5.66 3.72
CA LYS A 194 -13.30 -4.43 4.50
C LYS A 194 -12.08 -3.52 4.60
N ALA A 195 -11.12 -3.66 3.67
CA ALA A 195 -9.91 -2.83 3.65
C ALA A 195 -10.22 -1.33 3.59
N TYR A 196 -11.26 -0.94 2.83
CA TYR A 196 -11.75 0.44 2.76
C TYR A 196 -12.97 0.62 3.67
N ASN A 197 -12.74 1.25 4.82
CA ASN A 197 -13.74 1.40 5.88
C ASN A 197 -15.00 2.14 5.39
N ALA A 198 -16.16 1.49 5.45
CA ALA A 198 -17.42 2.03 4.96
C ALA A 198 -17.88 3.31 5.68
N LEU A 199 -17.57 3.45 6.97
CA LEU A 199 -17.90 4.65 7.74
C LEU A 199 -17.04 5.84 7.29
N LEU A 200 -15.73 5.64 7.11
CA LEU A 200 -14.84 6.70 6.61
C LEU A 200 -15.24 7.14 5.20
N ARG A 201 -15.63 6.21 4.32
CA ARG A 201 -16.16 6.55 2.99
C ARG A 201 -17.44 7.38 3.07
N LYS A 202 -18.36 7.01 3.98
CA LYS A 202 -19.59 7.78 4.24
C LYS A 202 -19.27 9.19 4.73
N ILE A 203 -18.35 9.34 5.68
CA ILE A 203 -17.90 10.64 6.18
C ILE A 203 -17.31 11.47 5.04
N GLY A 204 -16.46 10.88 4.18
CA GLY A 204 -15.88 11.58 3.03
C GLY A 204 -16.93 12.14 2.07
N ARG A 205 -18.00 11.38 1.79
CA ARG A 205 -19.13 11.87 0.98
C ARG A 205 -19.93 12.97 1.67
N GLN A 206 -20.19 12.82 2.96
CA GLN A 206 -20.89 13.85 3.73
C GLN A 206 -20.11 15.18 3.72
N VAL A 207 -18.79 15.13 3.91
CA VAL A 207 -17.93 16.32 3.82
C VAL A 207 -18.00 16.94 2.43
N ALA A 208 -18.05 16.15 1.35
CA ALA A 208 -18.22 16.66 0.00
C ALA A 208 -19.57 17.40 -0.18
N GLU A 209 -20.64 16.88 0.40
CA GLU A 209 -21.97 17.51 0.41
C GLU A 209 -21.96 18.83 1.19
N GLU A 210 -21.38 18.83 2.38
CA GLU A 210 -21.25 20.02 3.24
C GLU A 210 -20.40 21.13 2.57
N MET A 211 -19.41 20.73 1.77
CA MET A 211 -18.55 21.65 1.00
C MET A 211 -19.16 22.07 -0.35
N GLY A 212 -20.29 21.49 -0.77
CA GLY A 212 -20.91 21.77 -2.06
C GLY A 212 -20.11 21.29 -3.28
N ILE A 213 -19.31 20.23 -3.12
CA ILE A 213 -18.44 19.65 -4.17
C ILE A 213 -18.82 18.20 -4.54
N SER A 214 -20.02 17.75 -4.17
CA SER A 214 -20.45 16.36 -4.41
C SER A 214 -20.50 15.97 -5.89
N ASP A 215 -20.58 16.93 -6.80
CA ASP A 215 -20.61 16.72 -8.24
C ASP A 215 -19.25 16.25 -8.81
N ILE A 216 -18.16 16.53 -8.11
CA ILE A 216 -16.79 16.11 -8.48
C ILE A 216 -16.23 15.00 -7.58
N VAL A 217 -17.04 14.45 -6.66
CA VAL A 217 -16.64 13.38 -5.75
C VAL A 217 -17.32 12.07 -6.12
N HIS A 218 -16.51 11.09 -6.51
CA HIS A 218 -16.95 9.76 -6.95
C HIS A 218 -16.57 8.67 -5.95
N GLU A 219 -17.12 7.47 -6.15
CA GLU A 219 -16.72 6.27 -5.42
C GLU A 219 -16.48 5.09 -6.39
N GLY A 220 -15.26 4.53 -6.38
CA GLY A 220 -14.83 3.61 -7.43
C GLY A 220 -13.76 2.59 -7.02
N VAL A 221 -13.48 1.67 -7.94
CA VAL A 221 -12.48 0.61 -7.81
C VAL A 221 -11.15 1.07 -8.41
N TYR A 222 -10.06 0.91 -7.66
CA TYR A 222 -8.72 1.27 -8.11
C TYR A 222 -7.88 0.06 -8.50
N THR A 223 -6.91 0.21 -9.39
CA THR A 223 -5.85 -0.78 -9.58
C THR A 223 -4.47 -0.14 -9.53
N CYS A 224 -3.52 -0.87 -8.96
CA CYS A 224 -2.11 -0.53 -8.96
C CYS A 224 -1.37 -1.35 -10.01
N LEU A 225 -0.63 -0.68 -10.90
CA LEU A 225 0.24 -1.29 -11.89
C LEU A 225 1.72 -1.02 -11.57
N GLY A 226 2.61 -1.76 -12.23
CA GLY A 226 4.05 -1.64 -12.01
C GLY A 226 4.66 -0.33 -12.52
N GLY A 227 4.18 0.21 -13.65
CA GLY A 227 4.80 1.38 -14.32
C GLY A 227 6.22 1.10 -14.86
N PRO A 228 7.00 2.13 -15.23
CA PRO A 228 6.69 3.57 -15.18
C PRO A 228 6.01 4.12 -16.44
N ASN A 229 5.90 3.32 -17.51
CA ASN A 229 5.13 3.73 -18.69
C ASN A 229 3.63 3.78 -18.34
N PHE A 230 2.91 4.70 -18.98
CA PHE A 230 1.45 4.74 -18.91
C PHE A 230 0.84 3.66 -19.78
N GLU A 231 -0.41 3.33 -19.50
CA GLU A 231 -1.12 2.22 -20.09
C GLU A 231 -1.44 2.46 -21.58
N THR A 232 -1.39 1.40 -22.36
CA THR A 232 -1.88 1.36 -23.74
C THR A 232 -3.41 1.35 -23.78
N VAL A 233 -3.98 1.66 -24.94
CA VAL A 233 -5.45 1.61 -25.15
C VAL A 233 -6.03 0.22 -24.87
N ALA A 234 -5.31 -0.85 -25.19
CA ALA A 234 -5.77 -2.22 -24.95
C ALA A 234 -5.81 -2.55 -23.45
N GLU A 235 -4.78 -2.13 -22.70
CA GLU A 235 -4.72 -2.29 -21.25
C GLU A 235 -5.83 -1.50 -20.56
N LEU A 236 -6.04 -0.23 -20.93
CA LEU A 236 -7.13 0.59 -20.37
C LEU A 236 -8.51 -0.05 -20.61
N LYS A 237 -8.74 -0.59 -21.82
CA LYS A 237 -9.99 -1.33 -22.13
C LYS A 237 -10.12 -2.59 -21.26
N MET A 238 -9.05 -3.35 -21.08
CA MET A 238 -9.03 -4.53 -20.21
C MET A 238 -9.37 -4.17 -18.77
N LEU A 239 -8.71 -3.16 -18.20
CA LEU A 239 -8.94 -2.71 -16.83
C LEU A 239 -10.39 -2.27 -16.61
N ARG A 240 -10.96 -1.54 -17.57
CA ARG A 240 -12.36 -1.14 -17.53
C ARG A 240 -13.31 -2.35 -17.59
N MET A 241 -13.02 -3.35 -18.41
CA MET A 241 -13.83 -4.58 -18.50
C MET A 241 -13.87 -5.36 -17.18
N VAL A 242 -12.79 -5.32 -16.40
CA VAL A 242 -12.74 -5.96 -15.08
C VAL A 242 -13.24 -5.06 -13.94
N GLY A 243 -13.86 -3.93 -14.28
CA GLY A 243 -14.56 -3.06 -13.32
C GLY A 243 -13.69 -2.03 -12.61
N VAL A 244 -12.50 -1.70 -13.14
CA VAL A 244 -11.65 -0.64 -12.58
C VAL A 244 -12.13 0.73 -13.06
N ASP A 245 -12.28 1.67 -12.11
CA ASP A 245 -12.69 3.06 -12.34
C ASP A 245 -11.48 4.01 -12.44
N ALA A 246 -10.38 3.72 -11.74
CA ALA A 246 -9.15 4.49 -11.80
C ALA A 246 -7.89 3.61 -11.71
N VAL A 247 -6.83 4.00 -12.42
CA VAL A 247 -5.54 3.29 -12.46
C VAL A 247 -4.41 4.20 -12.01
N GLY A 248 -3.45 3.65 -11.27
CA GLY A 248 -2.19 4.34 -11.00
C GLY A 248 -1.07 3.35 -10.74
N THR A 249 0.11 3.89 -10.46
CA THR A 249 1.34 3.12 -10.30
C THR A 249 1.71 2.86 -8.84
N LEU A 250 0.86 3.32 -7.91
CA LEU A 250 0.99 3.01 -6.48
C LEU A 250 -0.27 3.38 -5.69
N VAL A 251 -0.79 2.41 -4.96
CA VAL A 251 -1.44 2.43 -3.62
C VAL A 251 -2.15 1.09 -3.52
N ILE A 252 -1.49 0.08 -2.95
CA ILE A 252 -2.11 -1.08 -2.30
C ILE A 252 -1.13 -1.49 -1.18
N PHE A 253 -1.54 -1.27 0.08
CA PHE A 253 -0.77 -1.61 1.28
C PHE A 253 -1.44 -2.76 2.01
#